data_AF-A0A531MMD4-F1
#
_entry.id   AF-A0A531MMD4-F1
#
_cell.length_a   1.000
_cell.length_b   1.000
_cell.length_c   1.000
_cell.angle_alpha   90.00
_cell.angle_beta   90.00
_cell.angle_gamma   90.00
#
_symmetry.space_group_name_H-M   'P 1'
#
loop_
_entity.id
_entity.type
_entity.pdbx_description
1 polymer ?
#
loop_
_entity_poly.entity_id
_entity_poly.type
_entity_poly.pdbx_seq_one_letter_code
_entity_poly.pdbx_strand_id
1 'polypeptide(L)'
;MTDASLHLVEATIEQLRKALDDGTVTSVELVAAYVRRIAHFDRHGISLNAVPVLNPDMFEEAAASDQRRRQGKTLGPLDGFPYTAKDSYKVKGLTV
;
A
#
# COMPACT_ATOMS: atom_id res chain seq x y z
N MET A 1 -0.52 16.72 23.19
CA MET A 1 -1.25 15.87 22.23
C MET A 1 -0.30 14.75 21.86
N THR A 2 -0.61 13.53 22.27
CA THR A 2 0.29 12.37 22.13
C THR A 2 0.63 12.15 20.65
N ASP A 3 1.92 12.17 20.37
CA ASP A 3 2.55 11.74 19.13
C ASP A 3 1.99 10.36 18.74
N ALA A 4 1.01 10.34 17.85
CA ALA A 4 0.39 9.12 17.38
C ALA A 4 1.27 8.58 16.24
N SER A 5 2.35 7.90 16.61
CA SER A 5 3.12 7.10 15.67
C SER A 5 2.15 6.19 14.90
N LEU A 6 2.13 6.30 13.57
CA LEU A 6 1.24 5.52 12.71
C LEU A 6 1.57 4.03 12.85
N HIS A 7 0.75 3.28 13.59
CA HIS A 7 0.93 1.84 13.78
C HIS A 7 0.30 1.07 12.62
N LEU A 8 1.06 0.87 11.54
CA LEU A 8 0.60 0.31 10.25
C LEU A 8 -0.30 -0.93 10.37
N VAL A 9 -0.04 -1.82 11.33
CA VAL A 9 -0.78 -3.09 11.48
C VAL A 9 -2.22 -2.89 11.95
N GLU A 10 -2.44 -1.91 12.82
CA GLU A 10 -3.74 -1.64 13.45
C GLU A 10 -4.40 -0.37 12.90
N ALA A 11 -3.74 0.29 11.95
CA ALA A 11 -4.22 1.55 11.38
C ALA A 11 -5.50 1.31 10.56
N THR A 12 -6.56 2.03 10.89
CA THR A 12 -7.78 2.03 10.08
C THR A 12 -7.56 2.76 8.76
N ILE A 13 -8.42 2.50 7.77
CA ILE A 13 -8.40 3.26 6.51
C ILE A 13 -8.56 4.77 6.75
N GLU A 14 -9.33 5.19 7.76
CA GLU A 14 -9.47 6.59 8.12
C GLU A 14 -8.15 7.19 8.65
N GLN A 15 -7.44 6.47 9.52
CA GLN A 15 -6.15 6.92 10.05
C GLN A 15 -5.09 7.00 8.96
N LEU A 16 -5.03 5.99 8.08
CA LEU A 16 -4.13 5.98 6.93
C LEU A 16 -4.45 7.11 5.94
N ARG A 17 -5.73 7.39 5.69
CA ARG A 17 -6.15 8.50 4.84
C ARG A 17 -5.68 9.83 5.42
N LYS A 18 -5.91 10.04 6.72
CA LYS A 18 -5.41 11.24 7.42
C LYS A 18 -3.88 11.36 7.31
N ALA A 19 -3.16 10.26 7.49
CA ALA A 19 -1.71 10.25 7.36
C ALA A 19 -1.23 10.59 5.93
N LEU A 20 -1.94 10.14 4.89
CA LEU A 20 -1.66 10.52 3.50
C LEU A 20 -2.00 11.99 3.23
N ASP A 21 -3.13 12.48 3.74
CA ASP A 21 -3.60 13.86 3.54
C ASP A 21 -2.71 14.88 4.26
N ASP A 22 -2.24 14.56 5.46
CA ASP A 22 -1.34 15.41 6.24
C ASP A 22 0.14 15.25 5.82
N GLY A 23 0.45 14.33 4.89
CA GLY A 23 1.82 14.07 4.42
C GLY A 23 2.73 13.33 5.42
N THR A 24 2.16 12.76 6.48
CA THR A 24 2.85 11.91 7.47
C THR A 24 3.41 10.64 6.84
N VAL A 25 2.76 10.14 5.79
CA VAL A 25 3.20 9.01 4.98
C VAL A 25 2.80 9.24 3.52
N THR A 26 3.55 8.66 2.60
CA THR A 26 3.24 8.60 1.16
C THR A 26 2.72 7.23 0.76
N SER A 27 2.03 7.15 -0.38
CA SER A 27 1.61 5.87 -0.96
C SER A 27 2.80 4.96 -1.25
N VAL A 28 3.91 5.53 -1.73
CA VAL A 28 5.17 4.78 -1.94
C VAL A 28 5.70 4.19 -0.63
N GLU A 29 5.69 4.96 0.47
CA GLU A 29 6.12 4.48 1.79
C GLU A 29 5.19 3.39 2.34
N LEU A 30 3.88 3.50 2.12
CA LEU A 30 2.92 2.44 2.49
C LEU A 30 3.20 1.14 1.72
N VAL A 31 3.38 1.22 0.40
CA VAL A 31 3.76 0.04 -0.42
C VAL A 31 5.06 -0.56 0.09
N ALA A 32 6.10 0.26 0.30
CA ALA A 32 7.39 -0.21 0.81
C ALA A 32 7.27 -0.88 2.20
N ALA A 33 6.41 -0.36 3.07
CA ALA A 33 6.18 -0.95 4.39
C ALA A 33 5.49 -2.32 4.31
N TYR A 34 4.48 -2.48 3.45
CA TYR A 34 3.83 -3.78 3.26
C TYR A 34 4.70 -4.79 2.51
N VAL A 35 5.46 -4.37 1.49
CA VAL A 35 6.42 -5.25 0.80
C VAL A 35 7.47 -5.78 1.78
N ARG A 36 7.97 -4.95 2.71
CA ARG A 36 8.88 -5.41 3.77
C ARG A 36 8.23 -6.46 4.68
N ARG A 37 6.94 -6.29 5.02
CA ARG A 37 6.19 -7.29 5.80
C ARG A 37 5.99 -8.59 5.02
N ILE A 38 5.67 -8.51 3.72
CA ILE A 38 5.55 -9.69 2.85
C ILE A 38 6.90 -10.42 2.81
N ALA A 39 8.01 -9.73 2.53
CA ALA A 39 9.33 -10.36 2.53
C ALA A 39 9.64 -11.08 3.86
N HIS A 40 9.34 -10.44 5.00
CA HIS A 40 9.60 -11.01 6.31
C HIS A 40 8.70 -12.20 6.67
N PHE A 41 7.37 -12.06 6.55
CA PHE A 41 6.43 -13.09 7.03
C PHE A 41 6.04 -14.11 5.96
N ASP A 42 5.99 -13.70 4.69
CA ASP A 42 5.53 -14.55 3.59
C ASP A 42 6.66 -15.42 3.01
N ARG A 43 7.89 -14.88 2.96
CA ARG A 43 9.02 -15.49 2.23
C ARG A 43 10.16 -16.01 3.08
N HIS A 44 10.57 -15.28 4.12
CA HIS A 44 11.80 -15.62 4.86
C HIS A 44 11.58 -16.06 6.31
N GLY A 45 10.45 -15.71 6.93
CA GLY A 45 10.11 -16.06 8.31
C GLY A 45 9.22 -17.29 8.39
N ILE A 46 8.05 -17.13 9.01
CA ILE A 46 7.04 -18.20 9.17
C ILE A 46 6.50 -18.76 7.83
N SER A 47 6.85 -18.11 6.71
CA SER A 47 6.63 -18.59 5.35
C SER A 47 5.16 -18.86 5.04
N LEU A 48 4.32 -17.83 5.25
CA LEU A 48 2.87 -17.93 5.01
C LEU A 48 2.50 -18.34 3.59
N ASN A 49 3.33 -17.99 2.59
CA ASN A 49 3.07 -18.24 1.17
C ASN A 49 1.68 -17.79 0.69
N ALA A 50 1.23 -16.63 1.17
CA ALA A 50 -0.06 -16.03 0.90
C ALA A 50 -0.06 -15.08 -0.31
N VAL A 51 1.09 -14.55 -0.76
CA VAL A 51 1.17 -13.60 -1.88
C VAL A 51 1.90 -14.22 -3.07
N PRO A 52 1.20 -14.91 -4.00
CA PRO A 52 1.84 -15.68 -5.06
C PRO A 52 2.63 -14.81 -6.05
N VAL A 53 2.11 -13.61 -6.37
CA VAL A 53 2.68 -12.68 -7.34
C VAL A 53 2.61 -11.26 -6.79
N LEU A 54 3.68 -10.48 -7.00
CA LEU A 54 3.72 -9.05 -6.73
C LEU A 54 3.52 -8.28 -8.05
N ASN A 55 2.80 -7.15 -7.99
CA ASN A 55 2.71 -6.23 -9.13
C ASN A 55 4.08 -5.55 -9.33
N PRO A 56 4.77 -5.72 -10.48
CA PRO A 56 6.04 -5.04 -10.74
C PRO A 56 5.88 -3.51 -10.81
N ASP A 57 4.69 -3.01 -11.16
CA ASP A 57 4.41 -1.60 -11.35
C ASP A 57 3.94 -0.89 -10.05
N MET A 58 3.89 -1.61 -8.91
CA MET A 58 3.31 -1.11 -7.64
C MET A 58 3.90 0.21 -7.15
N PHE A 59 5.21 0.43 -7.34
CA PHE A 59 5.87 1.66 -6.91
C PHE A 59 5.61 2.82 -7.86
N GLU A 60 5.47 2.56 -9.17
CA GLU A 60 5.10 3.57 -10.16
C GLU A 60 3.65 4.04 -9.93
N GLU A 61 2.73 3.09 -9.73
CA GLU A 61 1.32 3.38 -9.43
C GLU A 61 1.16 4.19 -8.13
N ALA A 62 1.93 3.83 -7.09
CA ALA A 62 1.95 4.56 -5.82
C ALA A 62 2.51 5.99 -5.99
N ALA A 63 3.64 6.14 -6.70
CA ALA A 63 4.23 7.46 -6.97
C ALA A 63 3.29 8.36 -7.79
N ALA A 64 2.54 7.78 -8.74
CA ALA A 64 1.52 8.49 -9.48
C ALA A 64 0.37 8.96 -8.57
N SER A 65 -0.01 8.17 -7.56
CA SER A 65 -0.98 8.60 -6.54
C SER A 65 -0.45 9.76 -5.68
N ASP A 66 0.79 9.66 -5.22
CA ASP A 66 1.44 10.75 -4.48
C ASP A 66 1.53 12.04 -5.28
N GLN A 67 1.75 11.95 -6.60
CA GLN A 67 1.70 13.10 -7.49
C GLN A 67 0.29 13.68 -7.62
N ARG A 68 -0.74 12.84 -7.81
CA ARG A 68 -2.13 13.28 -7.87
C ARG A 68 -2.55 13.97 -6.57
N ARG A 69 -2.18 13.43 -5.42
CA ARG A 69 -2.49 14.00 -4.11
C ARG A 69 -1.88 15.39 -3.94
N ARG A 70 -0.60 15.56 -4.27
CA ARG A 70 0.08 16.87 -4.24
C ARG A 70 -0.58 17.92 -5.14
N GLN A 71 -1.25 17.49 -6.21
CA GLN A 71 -1.98 18.36 -7.13
C GLN A 71 -3.44 18.59 -6.75
N GLY A 72 -3.95 17.99 -5.67
CA GLY A 72 -5.37 18.03 -5.31
C GLY A 72 -6.27 17.27 -6.29
N LYS A 73 -5.74 16.25 -6.99
CA LYS A 73 -6.41 15.50 -8.06
C LYS A 73 -6.55 14.01 -7.73
N THR A 74 -6.83 13.67 -6.48
CA THR A 74 -7.01 12.27 -6.07
C THR A 74 -8.20 11.64 -6.81
N LEU A 75 -8.11 10.34 -7.11
CA LEU A 75 -9.12 9.61 -7.87
C LEU A 75 -10.34 9.18 -7.04
N GLY A 76 -10.32 9.44 -5.73
CA GLY A 76 -11.38 9.04 -4.81
C GLY A 76 -10.84 8.66 -3.42
N PRO A 77 -11.71 8.13 -2.54
CA PRO A 77 -11.35 7.87 -1.14
C PRO A 77 -10.28 6.78 -0.95
N LEU A 78 -10.04 5.94 -1.96
CA LEU A 78 -9.07 4.84 -1.93
C LEU A 78 -7.83 5.10 -2.80
N ASP A 79 -7.68 6.28 -3.41
CA ASP A 79 -6.48 6.59 -4.19
C ASP A 79 -5.24 6.50 -3.30
N GLY A 80 -4.27 5.69 -3.70
CA GLY A 80 -2.98 5.57 -3.02
C GLY A 80 -2.90 4.52 -1.90
N PHE A 81 -3.96 3.74 -1.68
CA PHE A 81 -3.94 2.63 -0.75
C PHE A 81 -3.46 1.34 -1.45
N PRO A 82 -2.45 0.63 -0.91
CA PRO A 82 -2.09 -0.69 -1.39
C PRO A 82 -3.17 -1.71 -1.02
N TYR A 83 -3.46 -2.64 -1.92
CA TYR A 83 -4.38 -3.76 -1.70
C TYR A 83 -3.91 -5.01 -2.44
N THR A 84 -4.50 -6.16 -2.11
CA THR A 84 -4.32 -7.41 -2.86
C THR A 84 -5.60 -7.81 -3.55
N ALA A 85 -5.47 -8.38 -4.75
CA ALA A 85 -6.54 -9.10 -5.43
C ALA A 85 -6.29 -10.60 -5.29
N LYS A 86 -7.36 -11.40 -5.17
CA LYS A 86 -7.23 -12.86 -5.22
C LYS A 86 -6.75 -13.26 -6.61
N ASP A 87 -5.84 -14.22 -6.70
CA ASP A 87 -5.21 -14.66 -7.96
C ASP A 87 -6.22 -15.15 -9.02
N SER A 88 -7.42 -15.56 -8.59
CA SER A 88 -8.55 -15.86 -9.48
C SER A 88 -9.13 -14.65 -10.23
N TYR A 89 -8.68 -13.43 -9.96
CA TYR A 89 -9.09 -12.21 -10.66
C TYR A 89 -8.02 -11.76 -11.65
N LYS A 90 -8.43 -11.41 -12.87
CA LYS A 90 -7.52 -10.91 -13.90
C LYS A 90 -7.04 -9.50 -13.58
N VAL A 91 -5.72 -9.32 -13.47
CA VAL A 91 -5.06 -8.01 -13.47
C VAL A 91 -4.24 -7.88 -14.76
N LYS A 92 -4.27 -6.70 -15.38
CA LYS A 92 -3.49 -6.44 -16.59
C LYS A 92 -2.00 -6.59 -16.27
N GLY A 93 -1.25 -7.30 -17.12
CA GLY A 93 0.18 -7.51 -16.94
C GLY A 93 0.57 -8.64 -15.97
N LEU A 94 -0.39 -9.22 -15.23
CA LEU A 94 -0.14 -10.33 -14.29
C LEU A 94 -0.74 -11.66 -14.77
N THR A 95 -0.20 -12.75 -14.20
CA THR A 95 -0.71 -14.11 -14.35
C THR A 95 -2.09 -14.28 -13.70
N VAL A 96 -2.76 -15.41 -13.98
CA VAL A 96 -4.05 -15.84 -13.42
C VAL A 96 -3.97 -17.32 -13.13
#